data_AF-A0A840CZI6-F1
#
_entry.id   AF-A0A840CZI6-F1
#
_cell.length_a   1.000
_cell.length_b   1.000
_cell.length_c   1.000
_cell.angle_alpha   90.00
_cell.angle_beta   90.00
_cell.angle_gamma   90.00
#
_symmetry.space_group_name_H-M   'P 1'
#
loop_
_entity.id
_entity.type
_entity.pdbx_description
1 polymer ?
#
loop_
_entity_poly.entity_id
_entity_poly.type
_entity_poly.pdbx_seq_one_letter_code
_entity_poly.pdbx_strand_id
1 'polypeptide(L)'
;MKKPNTHCPCCGIFDHEEEIGGTFLICPICGWEDDAIQLHNPDYEIGANTLSLNQARDMFKKNQTCVDSHIIFMSKPSEFEVRKSFITHISKINGVKHLFDELSEKLRFPNYFGRNWDAVNDCLNDFMWIEEKDIVIVHDSSINLSEKDFDIYVDILHDTILSWLSDTVHTLIVVFQTDYKEIIEHFIKK
;
A
#
# COMPACT_ATOMS: atom_id res chain seq x y z
N MET A 1 -12.37 27.51 -10.68
CA MET A 1 -11.23 27.41 -9.73
C MET A 1 -10.50 26.12 -10.04
N LYS A 2 -9.16 26.13 -10.17
CA LYS A 2 -8.39 24.87 -10.31
C LYS A 2 -8.49 24.12 -8.98
N LYS A 3 -8.68 22.79 -9.03
CA LYS A 3 -8.57 21.95 -7.84
C LYS A 3 -7.12 22.00 -7.35
N PRO A 4 -6.87 22.06 -6.03
CA PRO A 4 -5.51 22.00 -5.49
C PRO A 4 -4.88 20.66 -5.86
N ASN A 5 -3.59 20.68 -6.20
CA ASN A 5 -2.85 19.45 -6.47
C ASN A 5 -2.28 18.90 -5.15
N THR A 6 -2.79 17.76 -4.70
CA THR A 6 -2.36 17.12 -3.45
C THR A 6 -1.51 15.88 -3.67
N HIS A 7 -1.39 15.39 -4.90
CA HIS A 7 -0.75 14.09 -5.16
C HIS A 7 0.78 14.21 -5.06
N CYS A 8 1.42 13.26 -4.38
CA CYS A 8 2.86 13.20 -4.30
C CYS A 8 3.48 13.28 -5.71
N PRO A 9 4.38 14.25 -5.97
CA PRO A 9 4.88 14.47 -7.33
C PRO A 9 5.82 13.35 -7.80
N CYS A 10 6.33 12.52 -6.89
CA CYS A 10 7.19 11.38 -7.19
C CYS A 10 6.38 10.12 -7.49
N CYS A 11 5.58 9.61 -6.54
CA CYS A 11 4.86 8.35 -6.71
C CYS A 11 3.46 8.48 -7.32
N GLY A 12 2.79 9.63 -7.13
CA GLY A 12 1.39 9.82 -7.51
C GLY A 12 0.37 9.02 -6.71
N ILE A 13 0.78 8.23 -5.71
CA ILE A 13 -0.09 7.33 -4.93
C ILE A 13 -0.63 8.01 -3.68
N PHE A 14 0.21 8.80 -3.00
CA PHE A 14 -0.17 9.46 -1.75
C PHE A 14 -0.74 10.85 -2.03
N ASP A 15 -1.90 11.15 -1.45
CA ASP A 15 -2.46 12.51 -1.41
C ASP A 15 -2.08 13.21 -0.09
N HIS A 16 -1.41 14.36 -0.21
CA HIS A 16 -1.10 15.23 0.91
C HIS A 16 -2.36 15.96 1.41
N GLU A 17 -2.40 16.28 2.70
CA GLU A 17 -3.53 17.00 3.30
C GLU A 17 -3.65 18.45 2.79
N GLU A 18 -2.53 19.01 2.34
CA GLU A 18 -2.37 20.37 1.84
C GLU A 18 -1.91 20.34 0.38
N GLU A 19 -2.14 21.44 -0.35
CA GLU A 19 -1.65 21.57 -1.73
C GLU A 19 -0.12 21.50 -1.76
N ILE A 20 0.42 20.63 -2.61
CA ILE A 20 1.86 20.45 -2.75
C ILE A 20 2.51 21.71 -3.35
N GLY A 21 3.77 21.95 -3.00
CA GLY A 21 4.47 23.16 -3.41
C GLY A 21 5.57 23.62 -2.47
N GLY A 22 6.12 22.72 -1.64
CA GLY A 22 7.06 23.07 -0.58
C GLY A 22 6.47 22.94 0.82
N THR A 23 5.61 21.95 1.06
CA THR A 23 5.09 21.62 2.40
C THR A 23 6.14 20.97 3.30
N PHE A 24 7.26 20.51 2.73
CA PHE A 24 8.31 19.75 3.43
C PHE A 24 7.82 18.42 4.02
N LEU A 25 6.62 17.96 3.64
CA LEU A 25 6.10 16.66 4.05
C LEU A 25 6.74 15.56 3.23
N ILE A 26 7.14 14.49 3.89
CA ILE A 26 7.72 13.30 3.26
C ILE A 26 6.59 12.35 2.87
N CYS A 27 6.57 11.94 1.60
CA CYS A 27 5.66 10.94 1.11
C CYS A 27 6.00 9.57 1.72
N PRO A 28 5.07 8.93 2.45
CA PRO A 28 5.34 7.65 3.11
C PRO A 28 5.47 6.48 2.14
N ILE A 29 5.03 6.66 0.90
CA ILE A 29 5.06 5.63 -0.14
C ILE A 29 6.43 5.55 -0.82
N CYS A 30 7.03 6.69 -1.14
CA CYS A 30 8.27 6.75 -1.92
C CYS A 30 9.43 7.48 -1.24
N GLY A 31 9.20 8.04 -0.04
CA GLY A 31 10.20 8.81 0.70
C GLY A 31 10.51 10.18 0.12
N TRP A 32 9.76 10.65 -0.88
CA TRP A 32 9.97 11.97 -1.48
C TRP A 32 9.49 13.08 -0.55
N GLU A 33 10.37 14.00 -0.17
CA GLU A 33 10.03 15.24 0.52
C GLU A 33 9.48 16.28 -0.47
N ASP A 34 8.31 16.84 -0.17
CA ASP A 34 7.70 17.91 -0.98
C ASP A 34 8.52 19.21 -0.88
N ASP A 35 9.48 19.35 -1.80
CA ASP A 35 10.35 20.49 -1.96
C ASP A 35 9.94 21.35 -3.17
N ALA A 36 9.73 22.65 -2.94
CA ALA A 36 9.27 23.59 -3.97
C ALA A 36 10.27 23.74 -5.13
N ILE A 37 11.58 23.67 -4.83
CA ILE A 37 12.64 23.90 -5.81
C ILE A 37 12.72 22.70 -6.75
N GLN A 38 12.74 21.49 -6.21
CA GLN A 38 12.78 20.24 -6.96
C GLN A 38 11.43 19.96 -7.64
N LEU A 39 10.30 20.47 -7.12
CA LEU A 39 9.02 20.45 -7.83
C LEU A 39 9.04 21.38 -9.06
N HIS A 40 9.59 22.59 -8.93
CA HIS A 40 9.69 23.55 -10.03
C HIS A 40 10.77 23.18 -11.05
N ASN A 41 11.87 22.58 -10.60
CA ASN A 41 12.98 22.10 -11.42
C ASN A 41 13.22 20.59 -11.17
N PRO A 42 12.48 19.70 -11.88
CA PRO A 42 12.51 18.27 -11.61
C PRO A 42 13.84 17.54 -11.83
N ASP A 43 14.80 18.19 -12.51
CA ASP A 43 16.15 17.67 -12.73
C ASP A 43 17.18 18.24 -11.75
N TYR A 44 16.74 19.01 -10.75
CA TYR A 44 17.63 19.58 -9.73
C TYR A 44 18.06 18.50 -8.71
N GLU A 45 19.34 18.14 -8.74
CA GLU A 45 19.94 17.04 -7.97
C GLU A 45 20.45 17.43 -6.57
N ILE A 46 20.30 18.70 -6.17
CA ILE A 46 20.85 19.21 -4.91
C ILE A 46 19.72 19.84 -4.11
N GLY A 47 19.21 19.17 -3.06
CA GLY A 47 18.08 19.70 -2.31
C GLY A 47 17.80 18.91 -1.04
N ALA A 48 16.55 18.98 -0.58
CA ALA A 48 16.07 18.16 0.53
C ALA A 48 16.11 16.66 0.20
N ASN A 49 15.93 16.30 -1.09
CA ASN A 49 16.03 14.93 -1.57
C ASN A 49 17.43 14.65 -2.16
N THR A 50 17.97 13.46 -1.91
CA THR A 50 19.26 12.98 -2.44
C THR A 50 19.26 12.78 -3.97
N LEU A 51 18.06 12.70 -4.56
CA LEU A 51 17.82 12.50 -5.99
C LEU A 51 17.04 13.70 -6.53
N SER A 52 17.16 13.96 -7.84
CA SER A 52 16.19 14.82 -8.52
C SER A 52 14.80 14.16 -8.56
N LEU A 53 13.75 14.96 -8.77
CA LEU A 53 12.38 14.44 -8.84
C LEU A 53 12.21 13.45 -9.99
N ASN A 54 12.86 13.67 -11.13
CA ASN A 54 12.85 12.72 -12.24
C ASN A 54 13.63 11.44 -11.93
N GLN A 55 14.77 11.53 -11.24
CA GLN A 55 15.51 10.35 -10.79
C GLN A 55 14.71 9.54 -9.76
N ALA A 56 14.06 10.21 -8.82
CA ALA A 56 13.20 9.57 -7.83
C ALA A 56 12.00 8.88 -8.50
N ARG A 57 11.34 9.53 -9.48
CA ARG A 57 10.30 8.91 -10.32
C ARG A 57 10.81 7.68 -11.06
N ASP A 58 11.99 7.75 -11.66
CA ASP A 58 12.57 6.62 -12.40
C ASP A 58 12.96 5.47 -11.48
N MET A 59 13.55 5.77 -10.32
CA MET A 59 13.85 4.77 -9.31
C MET A 59 12.58 4.15 -8.75
N PHE A 60 11.56 4.96 -8.48
CA PHE A 60 10.27 4.49 -8.04
C PHE A 60 9.63 3.58 -9.10
N LYS A 61 9.59 3.98 -10.38
CA LYS A 61 9.12 3.13 -11.50
C LYS A 61 9.90 1.83 -11.66
N LYS A 62 11.23 1.86 -11.54
CA LYS A 62 12.10 0.67 -11.60
C LYS A 62 11.88 -0.25 -10.39
N ASN A 63 11.61 0.32 -9.23
CA ASN A 63 11.30 -0.44 -8.02
C ASN A 63 9.83 -0.89 -7.99
N GLN A 64 8.97 -0.29 -8.81
CA GLN A 64 7.56 -0.62 -9.00
C GLN A 64 7.27 -1.58 -10.16
N THR A 65 8.28 -2.21 -10.78
CA THR A 65 8.17 -2.98 -12.05
C THR A 65 6.95 -3.90 -12.18
N CYS A 66 5.84 -3.25 -12.53
CA CYS A 66 4.57 -3.69 -13.07
C CYS A 66 3.95 -4.89 -12.35
N VAL A 67 3.06 -4.66 -11.36
CA VAL A 67 1.76 -5.37 -11.42
C VAL A 67 0.57 -4.55 -10.92
N ASP A 68 0.69 -3.76 -9.84
CA ASP A 68 -0.43 -2.93 -9.37
C ASP A 68 0.06 -1.76 -8.51
N SER A 69 -0.50 -0.55 -8.69
CA SER A 69 -0.08 0.66 -7.94
C SER A 69 -0.41 0.61 -6.44
N HIS A 70 -1.13 -0.42 -6.01
CA HIS A 70 -1.65 -0.60 -4.66
C HIS A 70 -0.94 -1.71 -3.87
N ILE A 71 0.05 -2.40 -4.47
CA ILE A 71 0.97 -3.29 -3.74
C ILE A 71 2.32 -2.59 -3.62
N ILE A 72 2.73 -2.30 -2.38
CA ILE A 72 3.92 -1.52 -2.05
C ILE A 72 4.95 -2.42 -1.38
N PHE A 73 6.21 -2.30 -1.79
CA PHE A 73 7.33 -3.03 -1.20
C PHE A 73 8.30 -2.08 -0.51
N MET A 74 8.56 -2.31 0.78
CA MET A 74 9.45 -1.47 1.59
C MET A 74 10.42 -2.31 2.41
N SER A 75 11.62 -1.80 2.68
CA SER A 75 12.59 -2.51 3.53
C SER A 75 12.12 -2.63 4.98
N LYS A 76 11.32 -1.67 5.46
CA LYS A 76 10.77 -1.64 6.82
C LYS A 76 9.31 -1.17 6.82
N PRO A 77 8.34 -2.07 6.55
CA PRO A 77 6.91 -1.74 6.50
C PRO A 77 6.36 -1.19 7.82
N SER A 78 6.95 -1.53 8.97
CA SER A 78 6.51 -1.01 10.27
C SER A 78 6.66 0.49 10.46
N GLU A 79 7.34 1.19 9.55
CA GLU A 79 7.43 2.66 9.51
C GLU A 79 6.41 3.29 8.54
N PHE A 80 5.51 2.48 7.95
CA PHE A 80 4.50 2.97 7.03
C PHE A 80 3.42 3.75 7.77
N GLU A 81 3.30 5.05 7.47
CA GLU A 81 2.26 5.91 8.02
C GLU A 81 1.64 6.77 6.92
N VAL A 82 0.32 6.66 6.73
CA VAL A 82 -0.47 7.49 5.81
C VAL A 82 -1.54 8.19 6.64
N ARG A 83 -1.63 9.52 6.57
CA ARG A 83 -2.69 10.26 7.27
C ARG A 83 -4.02 10.09 6.53
N LYS A 84 -5.13 10.05 7.29
CA LYS A 84 -6.52 9.91 6.79
C LYS A 84 -6.86 8.55 6.17
N SER A 85 -6.10 7.50 6.49
CA SER A 85 -6.39 6.12 6.09
C SER A 85 -6.61 5.24 7.31
N PHE A 86 -7.38 4.16 7.14
CA PHE A 86 -7.41 3.07 8.09
C PHE A 86 -6.17 2.21 7.88
N ILE A 87 -5.22 2.24 8.81
CA ILE A 87 -4.00 1.44 8.72
C ILE A 87 -4.04 0.33 9.75
N THR A 88 -3.83 -0.89 9.28
CA THR A 88 -3.56 -2.05 10.14
C THR A 88 -2.17 -2.59 9.89
N HIS A 89 -1.50 -2.93 10.99
CA HIS A 89 -0.25 -3.66 10.97
C HIS A 89 -0.50 -5.12 11.36
N ILE A 90 -0.19 -6.01 10.41
CA ILE A 90 -0.18 -7.45 10.60
C ILE A 90 1.23 -7.83 11.01
N SER A 91 1.32 -8.45 12.17
CA SER A 91 2.58 -8.87 12.75
C SER A 91 3.07 -10.19 12.13
N LYS A 92 3.94 -10.92 12.81
CA LYS A 92 4.48 -12.18 12.31
C LYS A 92 3.39 -13.24 12.19
N ILE A 93 3.09 -13.67 10.96
CA ILE A 93 2.10 -14.73 10.69
C ILE A 93 2.73 -16.12 10.78
N ASN A 94 2.04 -17.04 11.45
CA ASN A 94 2.46 -18.43 11.62
C ASN A 94 1.26 -19.35 11.37
N GLY A 95 1.08 -19.76 10.11
CA GLY A 95 -0.03 -20.60 9.68
C GLY A 95 -1.34 -19.85 9.43
N VAL A 96 -2.22 -20.49 8.68
CA VAL A 96 -3.49 -19.92 8.16
C VAL A 96 -4.42 -19.47 9.28
N LYS A 97 -4.54 -20.24 10.36
CA LYS A 97 -5.40 -19.86 11.49
C LYS A 97 -4.97 -18.53 12.13
N HIS A 98 -3.67 -18.33 12.30
CA HIS A 98 -3.12 -17.09 12.87
C HIS A 98 -3.36 -15.91 11.93
N LEU A 99 -3.20 -16.10 10.62
CA LEU A 99 -3.55 -15.08 9.63
C LEU A 99 -5.01 -14.64 9.76
N PHE A 100 -5.94 -15.61 9.85
CA PHE A 100 -7.36 -15.32 10.00
C PHE A 100 -7.67 -14.58 11.31
N ASP A 101 -7.01 -14.95 12.40
CA ASP A 101 -7.12 -14.25 13.68
C ASP A 101 -6.67 -12.78 13.54
N GLU A 102 -5.46 -12.54 13.05
CA GLU A 102 -4.90 -11.19 12.87
C GLU A 102 -5.77 -10.33 11.92
N LEU A 103 -6.19 -10.87 10.77
CA LEU A 103 -7.07 -10.15 9.84
C LEU A 103 -8.39 -9.79 10.52
N SER A 104 -9.04 -10.76 11.18
CA SER A 104 -10.36 -10.53 11.79
C SER A 104 -10.33 -9.51 12.92
N GLU A 105 -9.31 -9.55 13.79
CA GLU A 105 -9.17 -8.60 14.89
C GLU A 105 -8.84 -7.20 14.36
N LYS A 106 -7.84 -7.11 13.49
CA LYS A 106 -7.27 -5.82 13.11
C LYS A 106 -8.11 -5.07 12.08
N LEU A 107 -8.73 -5.78 11.14
CA LEU A 107 -9.68 -5.21 10.17
C LEU A 107 -11.11 -5.17 10.71
N ARG A 108 -11.32 -5.57 11.98
CA ARG A 108 -12.62 -5.55 12.66
C ARG A 108 -13.69 -6.33 11.89
N PHE A 109 -13.34 -7.51 11.40
CA PHE A 109 -14.29 -8.35 10.68
C PHE A 109 -15.53 -8.63 11.54
N PRO A 110 -16.71 -8.76 10.92
CA PRO A 110 -17.94 -9.05 11.64
C PRO A 110 -17.89 -10.37 12.40
N ASN A 111 -18.70 -10.47 13.47
CA ASN A 111 -18.78 -11.66 14.32
C ASN A 111 -19.24 -12.94 13.56
N TYR A 112 -19.76 -12.80 12.34
CA TYR A 112 -20.13 -13.93 11.48
C TYR A 112 -18.98 -14.45 10.60
N PHE A 113 -17.75 -13.94 10.77
CA PHE A 113 -16.59 -14.35 9.98
C PHE A 113 -16.36 -15.88 10.03
N GLY A 114 -16.45 -16.53 8.87
CA GLY A 114 -16.46 -17.98 8.71
C GLY A 114 -15.11 -18.69 8.87
N ARG A 115 -14.01 -17.96 9.07
CA ARG A 115 -12.66 -18.49 9.32
C ARG A 115 -12.16 -19.49 8.26
N ASN A 116 -12.40 -19.16 7.00
CA ASN A 116 -11.89 -19.87 5.83
C ASN A 116 -11.54 -18.84 4.73
N TRP A 117 -10.91 -19.28 3.64
CA TRP A 117 -10.46 -18.38 2.57
C TRP A 117 -11.61 -17.63 1.89
N ASP A 118 -12.76 -18.28 1.65
CA ASP A 118 -13.94 -17.63 1.08
C ASP A 118 -14.44 -16.50 2.00
N ALA A 119 -14.49 -16.75 3.31
CA ALA A 119 -14.89 -15.74 4.28
C ALA A 119 -13.90 -14.57 4.38
N VAL A 120 -12.60 -14.80 4.14
CA VAL A 120 -11.61 -13.70 4.05
C VAL A 120 -11.87 -12.88 2.80
N ASN A 121 -12.07 -13.54 1.65
CA ASN A 121 -12.40 -12.87 0.40
C ASN A 121 -13.68 -12.03 0.52
N ASP A 122 -14.74 -12.58 1.12
CA ASP A 122 -16.00 -11.87 1.34
C ASP A 122 -15.81 -10.63 2.22
N CYS A 123 -15.05 -10.73 3.31
CA CYS A 123 -14.85 -9.61 4.23
C CYS A 123 -13.94 -8.51 3.62
N LEU A 124 -12.92 -8.88 2.85
CA LEU A 124 -12.03 -7.89 2.21
C LEU A 124 -12.71 -7.16 1.04
N ASN A 125 -13.72 -7.78 0.41
CA ASN A 125 -14.57 -7.18 -0.61
C ASN A 125 -15.81 -6.47 -0.05
N ASP A 126 -15.96 -6.41 1.28
CA ASP A 126 -17.05 -5.70 1.94
C ASP A 126 -16.52 -4.99 3.19
N PHE A 127 -16.03 -3.76 3.02
CA PHE A 127 -15.55 -2.92 4.12
C PHE A 127 -16.58 -1.90 4.62
N MET A 128 -17.88 -2.21 4.54
CA MET A 128 -18.94 -1.27 4.96
C MET A 128 -18.82 -0.76 6.41
N TRP A 129 -18.05 -1.43 7.27
CA TRP A 129 -17.82 -1.01 8.67
C TRP A 129 -16.58 -0.13 8.89
N ILE A 130 -15.78 0.15 7.84
CA ILE A 130 -14.63 1.05 7.91
C ILE A 130 -14.99 2.37 7.22
N GLU A 131 -14.83 3.48 7.93
CA GLU A 131 -15.25 4.81 7.44
C GLU A 131 -14.22 5.43 6.50
N GLU A 132 -12.94 5.14 6.71
CA GLU A 132 -11.86 5.66 5.89
C GLU A 132 -11.88 5.03 4.51
N LYS A 133 -11.80 5.86 3.47
CA LYS A 133 -11.74 5.42 2.08
C LYS A 133 -10.53 4.51 1.84
N ASP A 134 -9.36 4.96 2.26
CA ASP A 134 -8.12 4.23 2.04
C ASP A 134 -7.88 3.27 3.21
N ILE A 135 -7.78 1.98 2.90
CA ILE A 135 -7.56 0.91 3.84
C ILE A 135 -6.20 0.31 3.51
N VAL A 136 -5.30 0.28 4.49
CA VAL A 136 -3.93 -0.18 4.31
C VAL A 136 -3.67 -1.40 5.19
N ILE A 137 -3.26 -2.49 4.56
CA ILE A 137 -2.77 -3.69 5.23
C ILE A 137 -1.25 -3.73 5.13
N VAL A 138 -0.58 -3.51 6.26
CA VAL A 138 0.88 -3.51 6.35
C VAL A 138 1.38 -4.82 6.95
N HIS A 139 2.26 -5.52 6.24
CA HIS A 139 2.91 -6.72 6.74
C HIS A 139 4.28 -6.37 7.34
N ASP A 140 4.32 -6.24 8.67
CA ASP A 140 5.51 -5.77 9.39
C ASP A 140 6.64 -6.81 9.42
N SER A 141 6.32 -8.09 9.22
CA SER A 141 7.23 -9.20 9.46
C SER A 141 6.93 -10.41 8.57
N SER A 142 7.63 -11.52 8.84
CA SER A 142 7.57 -12.73 8.04
C SER A 142 6.18 -13.38 8.07
N ILE A 143 5.69 -13.75 6.90
CA ILE A 143 4.50 -14.56 6.67
C ILE A 143 4.92 -16.02 6.47
N ASN A 144 4.72 -16.85 7.50
CA ASN A 144 5.06 -18.28 7.45
C ASN A 144 3.80 -19.11 7.13
N LEU A 145 3.51 -19.25 5.85
CA LEU A 145 2.42 -20.05 5.28
C LEU A 145 2.99 -21.12 4.34
N SER A 146 2.18 -22.12 3.97
CA SER A 146 2.52 -22.99 2.85
C SER A 146 2.50 -22.18 1.54
N GLU A 147 3.24 -22.61 0.52
CA GLU A 147 3.26 -21.95 -0.80
C GLU A 147 1.84 -21.77 -1.34
N LYS A 148 1.02 -22.83 -1.29
CA LYS A 148 -0.38 -22.79 -1.72
C LYS A 148 -1.22 -21.77 -0.93
N ASP A 149 -1.05 -21.70 0.39
CA ASP A 149 -1.81 -20.78 1.24
C ASP A 149 -1.36 -19.33 1.04
N PHE A 150 -0.07 -19.11 0.80
CA PHE A 150 0.48 -17.80 0.47
C PHE A 150 -0.05 -17.32 -0.88
N ASP A 151 -0.07 -18.19 -1.89
CA ASP A 151 -0.64 -17.90 -3.21
C ASP A 151 -2.11 -17.51 -3.10
N ILE A 152 -2.94 -18.29 -2.39
CA ILE A 152 -4.37 -17.94 -2.17
C ILE A 152 -4.50 -16.59 -1.48
N TYR A 153 -3.66 -16.31 -0.49
CA TYR A 153 -3.72 -15.04 0.22
C TYR A 153 -3.40 -13.84 -0.69
N VAL A 154 -2.33 -13.94 -1.47
CA VAL A 154 -1.92 -12.89 -2.42
C VAL A 154 -2.97 -12.71 -3.52
N ASP A 155 -3.57 -13.81 -4.00
CA ASP A 155 -4.65 -13.79 -4.99
C ASP A 155 -5.86 -13.00 -4.48
N ILE A 156 -6.34 -13.32 -3.26
CA ILE A 156 -7.46 -12.60 -2.64
C ILE A 156 -7.15 -11.11 -2.47
N LEU A 157 -5.94 -10.76 -2.00
CA LEU A 157 -5.55 -9.36 -1.84
C LEU A 157 -5.53 -8.62 -3.18
N HIS A 158 -4.95 -9.24 -4.21
CA HIS A 158 -4.86 -8.66 -5.54
C HIS A 158 -6.24 -8.49 -6.18
N ASP A 159 -7.10 -9.51 -6.13
CA ASP A 159 -8.47 -9.44 -6.65
C ASP A 159 -9.29 -8.37 -5.91
N THR A 160 -9.11 -8.24 -4.60
CA THR A 160 -9.77 -7.20 -3.80
C THR A 160 -9.32 -5.81 -4.27
N ILE A 161 -8.01 -5.59 -4.47
CA ILE A 161 -7.48 -4.33 -5.02
C ILE A 161 -8.16 -4.02 -6.35
N LEU A 162 -8.17 -4.97 -7.30
CA LEU A 162 -8.76 -4.78 -8.62
C LEU A 162 -10.26 -4.49 -8.58
N SER A 163 -11.00 -5.16 -7.67
CA SER A 163 -12.43 -4.92 -7.45
C SER A 163 -12.68 -3.47 -7.07
N TRP A 164 -11.93 -2.97 -6.07
CA TRP A 164 -12.07 -1.60 -5.56
C TRP A 164 -11.55 -0.53 -6.53
N LEU A 165 -10.64 -0.83 -7.46
CA LEU A 165 -10.25 0.12 -8.52
C LEU A 165 -11.43 0.58 -9.39
N SER A 166 -12.42 -0.30 -9.55
CA SER A 166 -13.62 -0.02 -10.34
C SER A 166 -14.73 0.67 -9.54
N ASP A 167 -14.62 0.62 -8.20
CA ASP A 167 -15.52 1.26 -7.25
C ASP A 167 -14.90 2.58 -6.77
N THR A 168 -15.70 3.48 -6.19
CA THR A 168 -15.22 4.76 -5.65
C THR A 168 -15.34 4.85 -4.14
N VAL A 169 -15.84 3.80 -3.48
CA VAL A 169 -16.13 3.79 -2.04
C VAL A 169 -14.86 3.59 -1.21
N HIS A 170 -14.11 2.52 -1.47
CA HIS A 170 -12.87 2.19 -0.75
C HIS A 170 -11.70 1.98 -1.71
N THR A 171 -10.49 2.00 -1.18
CA THR A 171 -9.26 1.63 -1.87
C THR A 171 -8.43 0.77 -0.92
N LEU A 172 -8.03 -0.41 -1.38
CA LEU A 172 -7.14 -1.28 -0.61
C LEU A 172 -5.70 -1.05 -1.05
N ILE A 173 -4.80 -0.80 -0.11
CA ILE A 173 -3.35 -0.75 -0.30
C ILE A 173 -2.74 -1.85 0.55
N VAL A 174 -1.81 -2.61 -0.01
CA VAL A 174 -1.12 -3.68 0.70
C VAL A 174 0.38 -3.41 0.68
N VAL A 175 1.00 -3.45 1.85
CA VAL A 175 2.43 -3.20 2.02
C VAL A 175 3.12 -4.49 2.46
N PHE A 176 4.18 -4.87 1.76
CA PHE A 176 5.03 -6.01 2.07
C PHE A 176 6.49 -5.59 2.26
N GLN A 177 7.27 -6.45 2.93
CA GLN A 177 8.73 -6.33 2.90
C GLN A 177 9.27 -6.56 1.48
N THR A 178 10.38 -5.90 1.13
CA THR A 178 11.04 -6.03 -0.19
C THR A 178 11.37 -7.48 -0.56
N ASP A 179 11.58 -8.34 0.42
CA ASP A 179 11.90 -9.76 0.22
C ASP A 179 10.76 -10.54 -0.45
N TYR A 180 9.53 -10.04 -0.38
CA TYR A 180 8.36 -10.63 -1.03
C TYR A 180 8.18 -10.19 -2.49
N LYS A 181 8.96 -9.22 -2.96
CA LYS A 181 8.74 -8.60 -4.27
C LYS A 181 8.81 -9.60 -5.42
N GLU A 182 9.87 -10.39 -5.50
CA GLU A 182 10.07 -11.31 -6.63
C GLU A 182 8.99 -12.39 -6.70
N ILE A 183 8.63 -12.98 -5.55
CA ILE A 183 7.62 -14.03 -5.49
C ILE A 183 6.21 -13.51 -5.80
N ILE A 184 5.83 -12.35 -5.25
CA ILE A 184 4.52 -11.74 -5.50
C ILE A 184 4.41 -11.26 -6.95
N GLU A 185 5.43 -10.57 -7.49
CA GLU A 185 5.39 -10.15 -8.89
C GLU A 185 5.34 -11.34 -9.84
N HIS A 186 6.04 -12.43 -9.53
CA HIS A 186 5.98 -13.64 -10.35
C HIS A 186 4.62 -14.33 -10.29
N PHE A 187 3.95 -14.29 -9.13
CA PHE A 187 2.62 -14.85 -8.97
C PHE A 187 1.58 -14.07 -9.77
N ILE A 188 1.52 -12.75 -9.62
CA ILE A 188 0.47 -11.92 -10.24
C ILE A 188 0.65 -11.76 -11.76
N LYS A 189 1.87 -11.93 -12.29
CA LYS A 189 2.13 -11.89 -13.75
C LYS A 189 1.73 -13.19 -14.49
N LYS A 190 1.32 -14.24 -13.79
CA LYS A 190 0.89 -15.51 -14.40
C LYS A 190 -0.53 -15.42 -14.92
#